data_AF-A0A7W7MQQ1-F1
#
_entry.id   AF-A0A7W7MQQ1-F1
#
_cell.length_a   1.000
_cell.length_b   1.000
_cell.length_c   1.000
_cell.angle_alpha   90.00
_cell.angle_beta   90.00
_cell.angle_gamma   90.00
#
_symmetry.space_group_name_H-M   'P 1'
#
loop_
_entity.id
_entity.type
_entity.pdbx_description
1 polymer ?
#
loop_
_entity_poly.entity_id
_entity_poly.type
_entity_poly.pdbx_seq_one_letter_code
_entity_poly.pdbx_strand_id
1 'polypeptide(L)' 'MKRYPVRVEARRDEDLSRWLWLVKWLLLAPHYLALFVLWTGLVVVTAVAYLALLFTGRYPASIRAYNTGVLRWT' A
#
# COMPACT_ATOMS: atom_id res chain seq x y z
N MET A 1 55.14 -12.94 -5.73
CA MET A 1 54.20 -12.10 -4.94
C MET A 1 53.24 -11.40 -5.90
N LYS A 2 51.98 -11.85 -6.01
CA LYS A 2 50.97 -11.24 -6.90
C LYS A 2 50.39 -9.98 -6.23
N ARG A 3 50.73 -8.80 -6.76
CA ARG A 3 50.07 -7.52 -6.44
C ARG A 3 48.68 -7.52 -7.07
N TYR A 4 47.63 -7.69 -6.26
CA TYR A 4 46.26 -7.39 -6.68
C TYR A 4 46.02 -5.88 -6.54
N PRO A 5 45.63 -5.14 -7.60
CA PRO A 5 45.55 -3.68 -7.57
C PRO A 5 44.18 -3.12 -7.12
N VAL A 6 43.22 -3.97 -6.73
CA VAL A 6 41.87 -3.50 -6.34
C VAL A 6 41.76 -3.43 -4.82
N ARG A 7 41.65 -2.20 -4.30
CA ARG A 7 41.24 -1.92 -2.92
C ARG A 7 39.75 -1.61 -2.93
N VAL A 8 38.93 -2.49 -2.35
CA VAL A 8 37.51 -2.26 -2.14
C VAL A 8 37.35 -1.53 -0.81
N GLU A 9 37.03 -0.24 -0.85
CA GLU A 9 36.64 0.52 0.34
C GLU A 9 35.13 0.38 0.53
N ALA A 10 34.72 -0.46 1.48
CA ALA A 10 33.33 -0.49 1.94
C ALA A 10 33.19 0.49 3.11
N ARG A 11 32.54 1.63 2.90
CA ARG A 11 32.02 2.42 4.02
C ARG A 11 30.92 1.60 4.68
N ARG A 12 31.08 1.29 5.97
CA ARG A 12 29.94 0.90 6.81
C ARG A 12 29.07 2.14 6.94
N ASP A 13 27.83 2.09 6.45
CA ASP A 13 26.83 3.12 6.74
C ASP A 13 26.74 3.31 8.26
N GLU A 14 26.65 4.57 8.67
CA GLU A 14 26.56 4.98 10.08
C GLU A 14 25.38 4.29 10.78
N ASP A 15 25.52 4.02 12.09
CA ASP A 15 24.51 3.32 12.90
C ASP A 15 23.13 3.94 12.68
N LEU A 16 22.23 3.21 12.01
CA LEU A 16 20.85 3.64 11.80
C LEU A 16 20.25 3.99 13.15
N SER A 17 19.92 5.28 13.35
CA SER A 17 19.24 5.75 14.55
C SER A 17 17.98 4.92 14.77
N ARG A 18 18.01 4.12 15.85
CA ARG A 18 16.92 3.21 16.26
C ARG A 18 15.60 3.96 16.48
N TRP A 19 15.68 5.27 16.70
CA TRP A 19 14.56 6.19 16.93
C TRP A 19 13.97 6.77 15.64
N LEU A 20 14.80 6.96 14.60
CA LEU A 20 14.31 7.38 13.27
C LEU A 20 13.37 6.33 12.64
N TRP A 21 13.47 5.06 13.04
CA TRP A 21 12.56 4.01 12.59
C TRP A 21 11.12 4.21 13.07
N LEU A 22 10.90 4.64 14.31
CA LEU A 22 9.56 4.93 14.85
C LEU A 22 8.94 6.18 14.20
N VAL A 23 9.73 7.22 13.97
CA VAL A 23 9.27 8.42 13.25
C VAL A 23 8.85 8.07 11.82
N LYS A 24 9.56 7.14 11.18
CA LYS A 24 9.20 6.62 9.85
C LYS A 24 7.83 5.95 9.85
N TRP A 25 7.52 5.15 10.87
CA TRP A 25 6.19 4.55 11.02
C TRP A 25 5.10 5.58 11.25
N LEU A 26 5.37 6.63 12.04
CA LEU A 26 4.42 7.72 12.26
C LEU A 26 4.06 8.43 10.95
N LEU A 27 5.04 8.62 10.06
CA LEU A 27 4.81 9.21 8.73
C LEU A 27 3.97 8.31 7.82
N LEU A 28 4.04 6.99 8.02
CA LEU A 28 3.32 6.00 7.21
C LEU A 28 1.92 5.71 7.76
N ALA A 29 1.70 5.93 9.06
CA ALA A 29 0.42 5.76 9.74
C ALA A 29 -0.78 6.48 9.05
N PRO A 30 -0.69 7.77 8.64
CA PRO A 30 -1.81 8.43 7.97
C PRO A 30 -2.17 7.78 6.62
N HIS A 31 -1.19 7.22 5.91
CA HIS A 31 -1.42 6.54 4.65
C HIS A 31 -2.14 5.20 4.85
N TYR A 32 -1.71 4.40 5.84
CA TYR A 32 -2.38 3.15 6.17
C TYR A 32 -3.81 3.38 6.67
N LEU A 33 -4.07 4.46 7.40
CA LEU A 33 -5.41 4.81 7.83
C LEU A 33 -6.33 5.11 6.63
N ALA A 34 -5.84 5.88 5.65
CA ALA A 34 -6.60 6.16 4.44
C ALA A 34 -6.88 4.89 3.62
N LEU A 35 -5.87 4.02 3.45
CA LEU A 35 -6.05 2.73 2.78
C LEU A 35 -7.05 1.84 3.52
N PHE A 36 -7.01 1.80 4.85
CA PHE A 36 -7.96 1.03 5.66
C PHE A 36 -9.40 1.47 5.43
N VAL A 37 -9.67 2.78 5.40
CA VAL A 37 -11.00 3.32 5.13
C VAL A 37 -11.46 2.99 3.69
N LEU A 38 -10.57 3.16 2.71
CA LEU A 38 -10.86 2.85 1.30
C LEU A 38 -11.16 1.36 1.09
N TRP A 39 -10.37 0.47 1.70
CA TRP A 39 -10.58 -0.97 1.62
C TRP A 39 -11.85 -1.42 2.33
N THR A 40 -12.18 -0.84 3.48
CA THR A 40 -13.45 -1.12 4.17
C THR A 40 -14.64 -0.75 3.30
N GLY A 41 -14.60 0.43 2.66
CA GLY A 41 -15.61 0.83 1.69
C GLY A 41 -15.72 -0.15 0.52
N LEU A 42 -14.60 -0.61 -0.03
CA LEU A 42 -14.55 -1.56 -1.14
C LEU A 42 -15.25 -2.88 -0.79
N VAL A 43 -15.00 -3.43 0.39
CA VAL A 43 -15.66 -4.66 0.85
C VAL A 43 -17.17 -4.45 0.97
N VAL A 44 -17.60 -3.36 1.60
CA VAL A 44 -19.02 -3.04 1.80
C VAL A 44 -19.74 -2.85 0.46
N VAL A 45 -19.22 -2.01 -0.44
CA VAL A 45 -19.87 -1.77 -1.74
C VAL A 45 -19.83 -3.01 -2.63
N THR A 46 -18.82 -3.87 -2.49
CA THR A 46 -18.76 -5.15 -3.23
C THR A 46 -19.83 -6.11 -2.74
N ALA A 47 -20.08 -6.19 -1.44
CA ALA A 47 -21.20 -6.96 -0.90
C ALA A 47 -22.55 -6.42 -1.40
N VAL A 48 -22.73 -5.09 -1.41
CA VAL A 48 -23.93 -4.46 -1.98
C VAL A 48 -24.06 -4.74 -3.48
N ALA A 49 -22.96 -4.70 -4.24
CA ALA A 49 -22.97 -5.00 -5.66
C ALA A 49 -23.30 -6.46 -5.95
N TYR A 50 -22.87 -7.39 -5.10
CA TYR A 50 -23.25 -8.80 -5.20
C TYR A 50 -24.76 -8.98 -5.06
N LEU A 51 -25.37 -8.33 -4.05
CA LEU A 51 -26.82 -8.31 -3.88
C LEU A 51 -27.51 -7.64 -5.08
N ALA A 52 -27.03 -6.47 -5.51
CA ALA A 52 -27.59 -5.77 -6.66
C ALA A 52 -27.51 -6.61 -7.95
N LEU A 53 -26.43 -7.36 -8.15
CA LEU A 53 -26.27 -8.28 -9.28
C LEU A 53 -27.27 -9.44 -9.20
N LEU A 54 -27.51 -9.98 -8.00
CA LEU A 54 -28.46 -11.08 -7.80
C LEU A 54 -29.89 -10.66 -8.14
N PHE A 55 -30.31 -9.48 -7.72
CA PHE A 55 -31.68 -9.00 -7.94
C PHE A 55 -31.89 -8.30 -9.29
N THR A 56 -30.88 -7.59 -9.78
CA THR A 56 -31.00 -6.71 -10.96
C THR A 56 -30.32 -7.29 -12.20
N GLY A 57 -29.49 -8.32 -12.05
CA GLY A 57 -28.68 -8.89 -13.13
C GLY A 57 -27.63 -7.94 -13.72
N ARG A 58 -27.47 -6.74 -13.15
CA ARG A 58 -26.59 -5.68 -13.66
C ARG A 58 -25.70 -5.15 -12.55
N TYR A 59 -24.40 -5.04 -12.85
CA TYR A 59 -23.43 -4.46 -11.93
C TYR A 59 -23.52 -2.92 -11.91
N PRO A 60 -23.73 -2.28 -10.74
CA PRO A 60 -23.87 -0.82 -10.65
C PRO A 60 -22.60 -0.08 -11.10
N ALA A 61 -22.78 0.94 -11.97
CA ALA A 61 -21.65 1.68 -12.54
C ALA A 61 -20.89 2.51 -11.49
N SER A 62 -21.59 3.07 -10.50
CA SER A 62 -21.00 3.84 -9.40
C SER A 62 -20.07 2.98 -8.53
N ILE A 63 -20.48 1.76 -8.18
CA ILE A 63 -19.66 0.83 -7.39
C ILE A 63 -18.41 0.40 -8.18
N ARG A 64 -18.56 0.15 -9.47
CA ARG A 64 -17.43 -0.18 -10.34
C ARG A 64 -16.38 0.93 -10.37
N ALA A 65 -16.82 2.18 -10.55
CA ALA A 65 -15.91 3.32 -10.60
C ALA A 65 -15.16 3.49 -9.27
N TYR A 66 -15.83 3.29 -8.14
CA TYR A 66 -15.19 3.30 -6.82
C TYR A 66 -14.16 2.18 -6.67
N ASN A 67 -14.53 0.92 -6.97
CA ASN A 67 -13.64 -0.23 -6.85
C ASN A 67 -12.38 -0.09 -7.72
N THR A 68 -12.54 0.34 -8.99
CA THR A 68 -11.39 0.60 -9.88
C THR A 68 -10.52 1.75 -9.36
N GLY A 69 -11.11 2.76 -8.73
CA GLY A 69 -10.37 3.81 -8.03
C GLY A 69 -9.49 3.23 -6.92
N VAL A 70 -10.09 2.51 -5.96
CA VAL A 70 -9.36 1.94 -4.83
C VAL A 70 -8.23 0.99 -5.28
N LEU A 71 -8.51 0.12 -6.25
CA LEU A 71 -7.54 -0.85 -6.77
C LEU A 71 -6.40 -0.20 -7.58
N ARG A 72 -6.61 1.01 -8.12
CA ARG A 72 -5.56 1.72 -8.87
C ARG A 72 -4.55 2.42 -7.95
N TRP A 73 -4.98 2.78 -6.74
CA TRP A 73 -4.20 3.62 -5.81
C TRP A 73 -3.83 2.91 -4.51
N THR A 74 -4.09 1.60 -4.41
CA THR A 74 -3.52 0.71 -3.38
C THR A 74 -2.21 0.14 -3.89
#